data_AF-A0A4U1BZ56-F1
#
_entry.id   AF-A0A4U1BZ56-F1
#
_cell.length_a   1.000
_cell.length_b   1.000
_cell.length_c   1.000
_cell.angle_alpha   90.00
_cell.angle_beta   90.00
_cell.angle_gamma   90.00
#
_symmetry.space_group_name_H-M   'P 1'
#
loop_
_entity.id
_entity.type
_entity.pdbx_description
1 polymer ?
#
loop_
_entity_poly.entity_id
_entity_poly.type
_entity_poly.pdbx_seq_one_letter_code
_entity_poly.pdbx_strand_id
1 'polypeptide(L)'
;MGGNLIVFSLMYFFQLFNNPKMVEDISRKAQFWIVIGIFFFYLTSTVIMGSLNYLIAMDSELYKYYNHSATMKYLAMSLYSFYIIGFLCHKTDQT
;
A
#
# COMPACT_ATOMS: atom_id res chain seq x y z
N MET A 1 -3.09 -4.51 14.01
CA MET A 1 -1.72 -3.98 13.78
C MET A 1 -1.56 -3.25 12.45
N GLY A 2 -2.22 -3.64 11.34
CA GLY A 2 -2.09 -2.96 10.03
C GLY A 2 -2.59 -1.50 9.97
N GLY A 3 -3.62 -1.13 10.75
CA GLY A 3 -4.13 0.25 10.78
C GLY A 3 -3.10 1.31 11.21
N ASN A 4 -2.14 0.94 12.07
CA ASN A 4 -1.07 1.86 12.50
C ASN A 4 -0.18 2.27 11.32
N LEU A 5 0.09 1.36 10.36
CA LEU A 5 0.92 1.67 9.19
C LEU A 5 0.26 2.72 8.28
N ILE A 6 -1.07 2.68 8.17
CA ILE A 6 -1.84 3.67 7.40
C ILE A 6 -1.75 5.04 8.09
N VAL A 7 -1.91 5.08 9.42
CA VAL A 7 -1.80 6.31 10.22
C VAL A 7 -0.38 6.90 10.13
N PHE A 8 0.66 6.08 10.25
CA PHE A 8 2.05 6.53 10.07
C PHE A 8 2.32 7.04 8.65
N SER A 9 1.75 6.39 7.63
CA SER A 9 1.86 6.84 6.24
C SER A 9 1.20 8.20 6.03
N LEU A 10 -0.01 8.40 6.59
CA LEU A 10 -0.72 9.68 6.54
C LEU A 10 0.03 10.80 7.27
N MET A 11 0.58 10.52 8.45
CA MET A 11 1.39 11.48 9.19
C MET A 11 2.65 11.88 8.43
N TYR A 12 3.30 10.92 7.76
CA TYR A 12 4.46 11.19 6.91
C TYR A 12 4.09 12.13 5.75
N PHE A 13 3.00 11.86 5.03
CA PHE A 13 2.50 12.77 3.98
C PHE A 13 2.11 14.14 4.53
N PHE A 14 1.45 14.21 5.69
CA PHE A 14 1.08 15.47 6.32
C PHE A 14 2.31 16.33 6.66
N GLN A 15 3.37 15.72 7.18
CA GLN A 15 4.64 16.42 7.44
C GLN A 15 5.33 16.88 6.14
N LEU A 16 5.23 16.08 5.07
CA LEU A 16 5.73 16.39 3.74
C LEU A 16 5.05 17.64 3.15
N PHE A 17 3.72 17.70 3.21
CA PHE A 17 2.92 18.81 2.69
C PHE A 17 3.11 20.11 3.48
N ASN A 18 3.39 20.02 4.79
CA ASN A 18 3.60 21.19 5.64
C ASN A 18 5.04 21.73 5.62
N ASN A 19 6.01 21.03 4.99
CA ASN A 19 7.41 21.46 4.94
C ASN A 19 7.94 21.50 3.49
N PRO A 20 7.78 22.62 2.76
CA PRO A 20 8.22 22.74 1.37
C PRO A 20 9.74 22.59 1.19
N LYS A 21 10.55 22.78 2.26
CA LYS A 21 12.01 22.56 2.22
C LYS A 21 12.42 21.09 2.16
N MET A 22 11.54 20.15 2.53
CA MET A 22 11.85 18.71 2.43
C MET A 22 11.74 18.19 1.01
N VAL A 23 11.19 18.98 0.06
CA VAL A 23 10.76 18.54 -1.27
C VAL A 23 11.90 18.26 -2.25
N GLU A 24 13.05 18.91 -2.09
CA GLU A 24 14.13 18.86 -3.08
C GLU A 24 14.83 17.49 -3.24
N ASP A 25 14.66 16.54 -2.30
CA ASP A 25 15.34 15.23 -2.35
C ASP A 25 14.47 14.02 -1.92
N ILE A 26 13.14 14.18 -1.88
CA ILE A 26 12.22 13.13 -1.38
C ILE A 26 12.32 11.85 -2.22
N SER A 27 12.45 11.98 -3.54
CA SER A 27 12.48 10.84 -4.46
C SER A 27 13.72 9.94 -4.27
N ARG A 28 14.78 10.42 -3.61
CA ARG A 28 15.95 9.61 -3.27
C ARG A 28 15.78 8.84 -1.97
N LYS A 29 14.82 9.23 -1.12
CA LYS A 29 14.61 8.58 0.18
C LYS A 29 13.76 7.33 0.01
N ALA A 30 14.30 6.16 0.39
CA ALA A 30 13.56 4.90 0.39
C ALA A 30 12.30 4.95 1.24
N GLN A 31 12.32 5.71 2.34
CA GLN A 31 11.16 5.91 3.20
C GLN A 31 9.95 6.43 2.43
N PHE A 32 10.15 7.33 1.47
CA PHE A 32 9.05 7.85 0.64
C PHE A 32 8.43 6.73 -0.20
N TRP A 33 9.26 5.93 -0.89
CA TRP A 33 8.80 4.82 -1.73
C TRP A 33 8.10 3.71 -0.94
N ILE A 34 8.60 3.42 0.26
CA ILE A 34 7.98 2.44 1.17
C ILE A 34 6.62 2.97 1.64
N VAL A 35 6.56 4.22 2.08
CA VAL A 35 5.32 4.83 2.60
C VAL A 35 4.25 4.97 1.50
N ILE A 36 4.63 5.43 0.30
CA ILE A 36 3.68 5.56 -0.81
C ILE A 36 3.20 4.20 -1.31
N GLY A 37 4.07 3.18 -1.35
CA GLY A 37 3.69 1.82 -1.71
C GLY A 37 2.70 1.20 -0.72
N ILE A 38 2.95 1.35 0.58
CA ILE A 38 2.04 0.88 1.64
C ILE A 38 0.69 1.61 1.54
N PHE A 39 0.71 2.93 1.38
CA PHE A 39 -0.51 3.73 1.29
C PHE A 39 -1.35 3.34 0.05
N PHE A 40 -0.71 3.26 -1.12
CA PHE A 40 -1.39 2.89 -2.37
C PHE A 40 -1.95 1.46 -2.31
N PHE A 41 -1.21 0.54 -1.71
CA PHE A 41 -1.68 -0.83 -1.50
C PHE A 41 -2.94 -0.89 -0.64
N TYR A 42 -2.95 -0.21 0.52
CA TYR A 42 -4.13 -0.24 1.40
C TYR A 42 -5.34 0.42 0.75
N LEU A 43 -5.14 1.53 0.04
CA LEU A 43 -6.21 2.24 -0.66
C LEU A 43 -6.80 1.37 -1.77
N THR A 44 -5.93 0.76 -2.60
CA THR A 44 -6.34 -0.13 -3.69
C THR A 44 -6.99 -1.40 -3.17
N SER A 45 -6.45 -2.02 -2.12
CA SER A 45 -7.03 -3.22 -1.49
C SER A 45 -8.41 -2.96 -0.94
N THR A 46 -8.62 -1.79 -0.33
CA THR A 46 -9.93 -1.40 0.20
C THR A 46 -10.96 -1.25 -0.92
N VAL A 47 -10.57 -0.61 -2.04
CA VAL A 47 -11.44 -0.48 -3.22
C VAL A 47 -11.73 -1.84 -3.84
N ILE A 48 -10.73 -2.71 -4.03
CA ILE A 48 -10.90 -4.04 -4.60
C ILE A 48 -11.81 -4.90 -3.71
N MET A 49 -11.58 -4.93 -2.40
CA MET A 49 -12.42 -5.66 -1.45
C MET A 49 -13.85 -5.12 -1.43
N GLY A 50 -14.03 -3.79 -1.44
CA GLY A 50 -15.35 -3.16 -1.51
C GLY A 50 -16.10 -3.53 -2.78
N SER A 51 -15.44 -3.46 -3.94
CA SER A 51 -16.00 -3.86 -5.23
C SER A 51 -16.33 -5.34 -5.28
N LEU A 52 -15.45 -6.22 -4.78
CA LEU A 52 -15.70 -7.66 -4.72
C LEU A 52 -16.89 -7.98 -3.81
N ASN A 53 -16.96 -7.39 -2.62
CA ASN A 53 -18.10 -7.56 -1.73
C ASN A 53 -19.40 -7.08 -2.36
N TYR A 54 -19.38 -5.95 -3.07
CA TYR A 54 -20.55 -5.45 -3.80
C TYR A 54 -21.00 -6.42 -4.90
N LEU A 55 -20.05 -6.96 -5.67
CA LEU A 55 -20.33 -7.91 -6.75
C LEU A 55 -20.91 -9.23 -6.23
N ILE A 56 -20.34 -9.74 -5.13
CA ILE A 56 -20.79 -10.95 -4.45
C ILE A 56 -22.18 -10.76 -3.82
N ALA A 57 -22.47 -9.57 -3.30
CA ALA A 57 -23.79 -9.25 -2.78
C ALA A 57 -24.86 -9.18 -3.87
N MET A 58 -24.49 -8.84 -5.11
CA MET A 58 -25.41 -8.83 -6.26
C MET A 58 -25.74 -10.22 -6.79
N ASP A 59 -24.83 -11.20 -6.66
CA ASP A 59 -25.04 -12.56 -7.14
C ASP A 59 -24.51 -13.62 -6.16
N SER A 60 -25.44 -14.34 -5.53
CA SER A 60 -25.14 -15.35 -4.51
C SER A 60 -24.35 -16.54 -5.05
N GLU A 61 -24.35 -16.81 -6.36
CA GLU A 61 -23.57 -17.91 -6.95
C GLU A 61 -22.07 -17.58 -7.01
N LEU A 62 -21.72 -16.30 -7.16
CA LEU A 62 -20.33 -15.82 -7.16
C LEU A 62 -19.63 -16.05 -5.81
N TYR A 63 -20.39 -16.15 -4.72
CA TYR A 63 -19.84 -16.49 -3.40
C TYR A 63 -19.16 -17.85 -3.38
N LYS A 64 -19.62 -18.83 -4.18
CA LYS A 64 -18.99 -20.18 -4.25
C LYS A 64 -17.57 -20.14 -4.80
N TYR A 65 -17.27 -19.18 -5.66
CA TYR A 65 -15.95 -19.02 -6.27
C TYR A 65 -15.06 -18.04 -5.49
N TYR A 66 -15.65 -17.22 -4.61
CA TYR A 66 -14.92 -16.29 -3.78
C TYR A 66 -14.29 -16.98 -2.57
N ASN A 67 -12.96 -17.14 -2.60
CA ASN A 67 -12.20 -17.59 -1.45
C ASN A 67 -11.45 -16.42 -0.82
N HIS A 68 -12.06 -15.82 0.20
CA HIS A 68 -11.51 -14.69 0.95
C HIS A 68 -10.05 -14.91 1.42
N SER A 69 -9.73 -16.13 1.85
CA SER A 69 -8.39 -16.50 2.32
C SER A 69 -7.34 -16.44 1.22
N ALA A 70 -7.70 -16.88 0.00
CA ALA A 70 -6.81 -16.81 -1.15
C ALA A 70 -6.59 -15.35 -1.60
N THR A 71 -7.66 -14.55 -1.66
CA THR A 71 -7.58 -13.14 -2.03
C THR A 71 -6.68 -12.34 -1.08
N MET A 72 -6.82 -12.57 0.23
CA MET A 72 -5.95 -11.95 1.24
C MET A 72 -4.48 -12.37 1.10
N LYS A 73 -4.21 -13.64 0.74
CA LYS A 73 -2.84 -14.12 0.49
C LYS A 73 -2.20 -13.42 -0.71
N TYR A 74 -2.92 -13.28 -1.83
CA TYR A 74 -2.40 -12.58 -3.01
C TYR A 74 -2.13 -11.10 -2.73
N LEU A 75 -3.03 -10.46 -1.97
CA LEU A 75 -2.83 -9.10 -1.48
C LEU A 75 -1.58 -9.01 -0.60
N ALA A 76 -1.44 -9.86 0.42
CA ALA A 76 -0.25 -9.86 1.27
C ALA A 76 1.04 -10.07 0.44
N MET A 77 1.04 -11.01 -0.50
CA MET A 77 2.17 -11.25 -1.41
C MET A 77 2.56 -9.98 -2.18
N SER A 78 1.57 -9.27 -2.74
CA SER A 78 1.78 -8.02 -3.46
C SER A 78 2.38 -6.93 -2.56
N LEU A 79 1.91 -6.78 -1.32
CA LEU A 79 2.47 -5.82 -0.36
C LEU A 79 3.96 -6.10 -0.06
N TYR A 80 4.31 -7.37 0.17
CA TYR A 80 5.70 -7.76 0.40
C TYR A 80 6.58 -7.53 -0.84
N SER A 81 6.07 -7.78 -2.04
CA SER A 81 6.80 -7.48 -3.28
C SER A 81 7.06 -5.99 -3.44
N PHE A 82 6.08 -5.12 -3.16
CA PHE A 82 6.28 -3.67 -3.19
C PHE A 82 7.28 -3.18 -2.15
N TYR A 83 7.29 -3.78 -0.96
CA TYR A 83 8.30 -3.48 0.05
C TYR A 83 9.72 -3.82 -0.44
N ILE A 84 9.90 -4.99 -1.05
CA ILE A 84 11.18 -5.42 -1.63
C ILE A 84 11.61 -4.50 -2.77
N ILE A 85 10.68 -4.09 -3.65
CA ILE A 85 10.96 -3.15 -4.73
C ILE A 85 11.37 -1.79 -4.15
N GLY A 86 10.66 -1.26 -3.16
CA GLY A 86 11.03 -0.02 -2.47
C GLY A 86 12.41 -0.07 -1.82
N PHE A 87 12.77 -1.24 -1.27
CA PHE A 87 14.11 -1.48 -0.74
C PHE A 87 15.19 -1.58 -1.83
N LEU A 88 14.94 -2.29 -2.94
CA LEU A 88 15.86 -2.41 -4.08
C LEU A 88 16.05 -1.10 -4.84
N CYS A 89 15.00 -0.29 -4.95
CA CYS A 89 15.06 1.04 -5.55
C CYS A 89 15.76 2.06 -4.64
N HIS A 90 16.09 1.71 -3.39
CA HIS A 90 17.03 2.49 -2.61
C HIS A 90 18.40 2.42 -3.27
N LYS A 91 18.76 3.45 -4.04
CA LYS A 91 20.16 3.70 -4.34
C LYS A 91 20.86 3.97 -3.02
N THR A 92 21.60 2.97 -2.53
CA THR A 92 22.65 3.19 -1.54
C THR A 92 23.64 4.13 -2.22
N ASP A 93 23.58 5.42 -1.90
CA ASP A 93 24.67 6.34 -2.21
C ASP A 93 25.90 5.83 -1.45
N GLN A 94 26.65 4.93 -2.08
CA GLN A 94 28.00 4.57 -1.66
C GLN A 94 28.92 5.73 -2.03
N THR A 95 29.05 6.68 -1.11
CA THR A 95 30.29 7.46 -0.95
C THR A 95 31.37 6.59 -0.33
#